data_AF-A0A7C5J8J5-F1
#
_entry.id   AF-A0A7C5J8J5-F1
#
_cell.length_a   1.000
_cell.length_b   1.000
_cell.length_c   1.000
_cell.angle_alpha   90.00
_cell.angle_beta   90.00
_cell.angle_gamma   90.00
#
_symmetry.space_group_name_H-M   'P 1'
#
loop_
_entity.id
_entity.type
_entity.pdbx_description
1 polymer ?
#
loop_
_entity_poly.entity_id
_entity_poly.type
_entity_poly.pdbx_seq_one_letter_code
_entity_poly.pdbx_strand_id
1 'polypeptide(L)'
;MAIFVVALLAQGFAGCVLNREGGLSAQCSADSECDDDNPCTADSCSEQGSCDNVPIDAPLGQTEGDCLVNVCRNGVVDVDPANDPEDDGEACTEDRCVDGVSVHDPSPFEGDSCEAPEGQGICAGGSCVVECQPGDACDDAQDCTEDFCNVQLGICDHDDLPDGPLPDALQEEGDCRLRICSGGMASNVVDNLDVPSYPDEPCHFGFCDSGTAQKGQLATGDPCQDPSDPLAQLCNPQGVCVECIGPTNCPGVDTECRTRTCSPTGSCGEICTPNGTPLAIQNPGDCTADVCDGMCGETTAPDPNDVIVDGNDCTEDLCINGSPVNPPSATGTMCGNGGVCNATGQCVGCNVASDCGTDSFCLSWTCDGSSVCQANFTPNDTPLPPAQQTAQDCIELRCDGSGNVKMSAVFDPIVDGNPCTDDLCVNGSPLNPPSALDQSCMATMFCDGNGSCVQCNNDGQCTSDDGVCEEDLCLSNSCTIVFDPVTDPGPSNVPGDCVTIYCDGMGDENPLPTVDDGDLPVDGTECTQDVCTNGTPSNPP
;
A
#
# COMPACT_ATOMS: atom_id res chain seq x y z
N MET A 1 -42.69 18.45 67.83
CA MET A 1 -42.30 19.77 68.36
C MET A 1 -43.60 20.49 68.71
N ALA A 2 -43.85 20.67 70.00
CA ALA A 2 -45.10 21.18 70.55
C ALA A 2 -44.99 22.68 70.83
N ILE A 3 -46.05 23.45 70.59
CA ILE A 3 -46.32 24.71 71.31
C ILE A 3 -47.84 24.82 71.56
N PHE A 4 -48.21 24.74 72.84
CA PHE A 4 -49.50 25.08 73.43
C PHE A 4 -49.41 26.50 73.99
N VAL A 5 -50.46 27.31 73.89
CA VAL A 5 -50.64 28.53 74.70
C VAL A 5 -52.03 28.52 75.32
N VAL A 6 -52.05 28.66 76.64
CA VAL A 6 -53.19 28.68 77.56
C VAL A 6 -53.49 30.13 77.94
N ALA A 7 -54.77 30.50 78.09
CA ALA A 7 -55.18 31.75 78.74
C ALA A 7 -56.23 31.47 79.83
N LEU A 8 -55.98 32.01 81.03
CA LEU A 8 -56.73 31.85 82.28
C LEU A 8 -57.98 32.75 82.34
N LEU A 9 -59.05 32.22 82.94
CA LEU A 9 -60.23 32.93 83.45
C LEU A 9 -60.08 33.17 84.97
N ALA A 10 -60.48 34.35 85.46
CA ALA A 10 -60.61 34.66 86.88
C ALA A 10 -62.03 35.18 87.16
N GLN A 11 -62.73 34.54 88.11
CA GLN A 11 -64.01 34.98 88.67
C GLN A 11 -63.80 35.47 90.10
N GLY A 12 -64.48 36.54 90.49
CA GLY A 12 -64.55 37.07 91.86
C GLY A 12 -65.97 36.92 92.42
N PHE A 13 -66.08 36.34 93.62
CA PHE A 13 -67.30 36.30 94.44
C PHE A 13 -67.20 37.33 95.58
N ALA A 14 -68.31 38.00 95.90
CA ALA A 14 -68.62 38.60 97.21
C ALA A 14 -70.15 38.78 97.27
N GLY A 15 -70.92 38.56 98.33
CA GLY A 15 -70.65 38.43 99.76
C GLY A 15 -71.59 39.39 100.51
N CYS A 16 -72.76 38.94 100.97
CA CYS A 16 -73.76 39.80 101.63
C CYS A 16 -73.43 40.13 103.10
N VAL A 17 -73.70 41.37 103.55
CA VAL A 17 -73.72 41.81 104.96
C VAL A 17 -74.96 42.66 105.25
N LEU A 18 -75.67 42.37 106.35
CA LEU A 18 -76.90 43.02 106.84
C LEU A 18 -76.63 44.23 107.77
N ASN A 19 -77.46 45.28 107.72
CA ASN A 19 -77.52 46.35 108.74
C ASN A 19 -78.97 46.66 109.22
N ARG A 20 -79.06 47.51 110.24
CA ARG A 20 -79.91 47.47 111.44
C ARG A 20 -81.32 48.08 111.32
N GLU A 21 -81.87 48.32 110.13
CA GLU A 21 -83.21 48.95 109.99
C GLU A 21 -84.26 48.15 109.19
N GLY A 22 -84.02 46.88 108.86
CA GLY A 22 -85.12 45.94 108.56
C GLY A 22 -85.99 46.22 107.32
N GLY A 23 -85.50 46.97 106.32
CA GLY A 23 -86.12 47.11 105.00
C GLY A 23 -85.19 46.63 103.88
N LEU A 24 -85.62 45.67 103.06
CA LEU A 24 -84.89 45.19 101.87
C LEU A 24 -84.98 46.26 100.76
N SER A 25 -83.97 47.12 100.67
CA SER A 25 -83.68 47.89 99.47
C SER A 25 -82.49 47.21 98.79
N ALA A 26 -82.69 46.73 97.56
CA ALA A 26 -81.62 46.18 96.75
C ALA A 26 -80.63 47.31 96.48
N GLN A 27 -79.48 47.26 97.12
CA GLN A 27 -78.40 48.19 96.85
C GLN A 27 -77.62 47.69 95.64
N CYS A 28 -77.69 48.43 94.54
CA CYS A 28 -76.88 48.17 93.36
C CYS A 28 -75.58 48.97 93.42
N SER A 29 -74.55 48.45 92.78
CA SER A 29 -73.25 49.09 92.62
C SER A 29 -72.86 49.27 91.14
N ALA A 30 -73.61 48.64 90.22
CA ALA A 30 -73.54 48.84 88.78
C ALA A 30 -74.90 48.54 88.13
N ASP A 31 -75.13 49.08 86.93
CA ASP A 31 -76.37 48.90 86.15
C ASP A 31 -76.71 47.43 85.91
N SER A 32 -75.71 46.56 85.75
CA SER A 32 -75.91 45.12 85.54
C SER A 32 -76.54 44.38 86.72
N GLU A 33 -76.59 44.99 87.90
CA GLU A 33 -77.24 44.43 89.09
C GLU A 33 -78.71 44.84 89.21
N CYS A 34 -79.19 45.67 88.27
CA CYS A 34 -80.56 46.18 88.20
C CYS A 34 -81.42 45.54 87.11
N ASP A 35 -80.85 44.62 86.33
CA ASP A 35 -81.55 43.89 85.26
C ASP A 35 -82.81 43.19 85.82
N ASP A 36 -83.97 43.54 85.26
CA ASP A 36 -85.26 42.95 85.63
C ASP A 36 -85.75 41.86 84.66
N ASP A 37 -84.85 41.35 83.82
CA ASP A 37 -85.09 40.37 82.76
C ASP A 37 -86.12 40.84 81.72
N ASN A 38 -86.46 42.14 81.69
CA ASN A 38 -87.33 42.72 80.68
C ASN A 38 -86.50 43.45 79.62
N PRO A 39 -86.42 42.91 78.39
CA PRO A 39 -85.62 43.52 77.33
C PRO A 39 -86.16 44.89 76.85
N CYS A 40 -87.34 45.30 77.34
CA CYS A 40 -87.97 46.58 77.03
C CYS A 40 -87.79 47.65 78.12
N THR A 41 -86.95 47.40 79.11
CA THR A 41 -86.51 48.39 80.10
C THR A 41 -85.01 48.62 79.97
N ALA A 42 -84.60 49.87 80.12
CA ALA A 42 -83.21 50.23 80.32
C ALA A 42 -82.96 50.33 81.82
N ASP A 43 -82.21 49.39 82.35
CA ASP A 43 -81.97 49.25 83.78
C ASP A 43 -80.67 49.96 84.16
N SER A 44 -80.76 50.82 85.17
CA SER A 44 -79.64 51.63 85.62
C SER A 44 -79.58 51.74 87.15
N CYS A 45 -78.36 51.77 87.68
CA CYS A 45 -78.11 51.97 89.10
C CYS A 45 -77.81 53.43 89.39
N SER A 46 -78.68 54.09 90.15
CA SER A 46 -78.46 55.48 90.56
C SER A 46 -77.23 55.63 91.46
N GLU A 47 -76.64 56.83 91.53
CA GLU A 47 -75.50 57.14 92.42
C GLU A 47 -75.80 56.90 93.92
N GLN A 48 -77.08 56.75 94.29
CA GLN A 48 -77.56 56.48 95.64
C GLN A 48 -77.74 54.97 95.92
N GLY A 49 -77.42 54.12 94.93
CA GLY A 49 -77.50 52.66 95.02
C GLY A 49 -78.91 52.11 94.87
N SER A 50 -79.82 52.79 94.15
CA SER A 50 -81.17 52.31 93.83
C SER A 50 -81.31 52.02 92.35
N CYS A 51 -81.98 50.92 91.99
CA CYS A 51 -82.28 50.56 90.60
C CYS A 51 -83.44 51.36 90.04
N ASP A 52 -83.23 51.90 88.83
CA ASP A 52 -84.22 52.59 88.00
C ASP A 52 -84.35 51.86 86.66
N ASN A 53 -85.54 51.32 86.39
CA ASN A 53 -85.86 50.56 85.18
C ASN A 53 -86.77 51.43 84.31
N VAL A 54 -86.21 52.03 83.26
CA VAL A 54 -86.91 53.00 82.42
C VAL A 54 -87.41 52.32 81.14
N PRO A 55 -88.73 52.34 80.86
CA PRO A 55 -89.26 51.81 79.61
C PRO A 55 -88.58 52.40 78.37
N ILE A 56 -88.19 51.54 77.43
CA ILE A 56 -87.68 51.92 76.11
C ILE A 56 -88.64 51.51 74.98
N ASP A 57 -88.61 52.27 73.88
CA ASP A 57 -89.29 51.94 72.63
C ASP A 57 -88.23 51.67 71.55
N ALA A 58 -88.00 50.39 71.25
CA ALA A 58 -86.99 49.94 70.30
C ALA A 58 -87.37 48.58 69.69
N PRO A 59 -87.00 48.29 68.43
CA PRO A 59 -87.14 46.95 67.87
C PRO A 59 -86.23 45.96 68.61
N LEU A 60 -86.74 44.76 68.89
CA LEU A 60 -85.96 43.65 69.41
C LEU A 60 -85.43 42.80 68.25
N GLY A 61 -84.49 41.91 68.57
CA GLY A 61 -83.90 41.00 67.58
C GLY A 61 -84.97 40.23 66.81
N GLN A 62 -84.74 40.07 65.51
CA GLN A 62 -85.60 39.32 64.61
C GLN A 62 -85.25 37.82 64.65
N THR A 63 -86.26 36.95 64.55
CA THR A 63 -86.06 35.52 64.26
C THR A 63 -86.31 35.33 62.77
N GLU A 64 -85.27 34.96 62.02
CA GLU A 64 -85.39 34.77 60.57
C GLU A 64 -86.41 33.66 60.23
N GLY A 65 -87.31 33.94 59.29
CA GLY A 65 -88.26 32.96 58.75
C GLY A 65 -89.58 32.80 59.51
N ASP A 66 -89.82 33.56 60.59
CA ASP A 66 -91.00 33.38 61.45
C ASP A 66 -92.16 34.35 61.16
N CYS A 67 -92.01 35.25 60.18
CA CYS A 67 -93.02 36.23 59.75
C CYS A 67 -93.49 37.22 60.84
N LEU A 68 -92.76 37.36 61.94
CA LEU A 68 -93.12 38.19 63.09
C LEU A 68 -91.91 39.03 63.50
N VAL A 69 -92.10 40.23 64.05
CA VAL A 69 -91.03 41.04 64.65
C VAL A 69 -91.42 41.46 66.04
N ASN A 70 -90.53 41.23 67.00
CA ASN A 70 -90.71 41.69 68.37
C ASN A 70 -90.28 43.16 68.49
N VAL A 71 -91.10 44.01 69.10
CA VAL A 71 -90.83 45.44 69.31
C VAL A 71 -91.20 45.85 70.73
N CYS A 72 -90.35 46.64 71.38
CA CYS A 72 -90.67 47.25 72.66
C CYS A 72 -91.59 48.46 72.48
N ARG A 73 -92.73 48.44 73.20
CA ARG A 73 -93.66 49.57 73.34
C ARG A 73 -94.04 49.78 74.79
N ASN A 74 -93.74 50.96 75.34
CA ASN A 74 -94.04 51.34 76.72
C ASN A 74 -93.53 50.32 77.77
N GLY A 75 -92.36 49.73 77.55
CA GLY A 75 -91.74 48.82 78.52
C GLY A 75 -92.26 47.39 78.47
N VAL A 76 -92.99 47.01 77.41
CA VAL A 76 -93.49 45.64 77.16
C VAL A 76 -93.11 45.21 75.75
N VAL A 77 -92.78 43.93 75.59
CA VAL A 77 -92.58 43.31 74.27
C VAL A 77 -93.94 43.16 73.58
N ASP A 78 -94.07 43.75 72.41
CA ASP A 78 -95.19 43.59 71.48
C ASP A 78 -94.70 42.82 70.24
N VAL A 79 -95.62 42.15 69.53
CA VAL A 79 -95.28 41.37 68.32
C VAL A 79 -96.04 41.93 67.14
N ASP A 80 -95.31 42.46 66.16
CA ASP A 80 -95.86 42.94 64.90
C ASP A 80 -95.64 41.92 63.78
N PRO A 81 -96.42 41.96 62.68
CA PRO A 81 -96.14 41.18 61.48
C PRO A 81 -94.87 41.66 60.78
N ALA A 82 -94.05 40.72 60.31
CA ALA A 82 -92.90 40.97 59.45
C ALA A 82 -93.05 40.26 58.09
N ASN A 83 -92.16 40.58 57.14
CA ASN A 83 -92.19 40.04 55.78
C ASN A 83 -90.87 39.33 55.47
N ASP A 84 -90.61 38.28 56.22
CA ASP A 84 -89.45 37.39 56.21
C ASP A 84 -89.90 35.92 56.35
N PRO A 85 -90.44 35.33 55.27
CA PRO A 85 -90.87 33.94 55.29
C PRO A 85 -89.68 32.98 55.39
N GLU A 86 -89.93 31.79 55.90
CA GLU A 86 -89.02 30.65 55.80
C GLU A 86 -88.90 30.25 54.31
N ASP A 87 -87.69 29.92 53.86
CA ASP A 87 -87.42 29.41 52.50
C ASP A 87 -87.39 27.87 52.58
N ASP A 88 -88.22 27.18 51.78
CA ASP A 88 -88.30 25.71 51.79
C ASP A 88 -87.22 25.03 50.92
N GLY A 89 -86.37 25.82 50.25
CA GLY A 89 -85.28 25.37 49.41
C GLY A 89 -85.72 24.83 48.05
N GLU A 90 -86.98 25.00 47.65
CA GLU A 90 -87.49 24.60 46.34
C GLU A 90 -87.58 25.82 45.41
N ALA A 91 -86.82 25.82 44.32
CA ALA A 91 -86.79 26.96 43.39
C ALA A 91 -88.13 27.20 42.66
N CYS A 92 -89.06 26.24 42.73
CA CYS A 92 -90.37 26.28 42.09
C CYS A 92 -91.54 26.62 43.04
N THR A 93 -91.26 27.03 44.28
CA THR A 93 -92.23 27.58 45.25
C THR A 93 -91.97 29.08 45.46
N GLU A 94 -93.02 29.82 45.85
CA GLU A 94 -92.91 31.22 46.28
C GLU A 94 -93.20 31.30 47.79
N ASP A 95 -92.17 31.68 48.54
CA ASP A 95 -92.24 31.84 49.99
C ASP A 95 -92.83 33.20 50.37
N ARG A 96 -93.86 33.20 51.22
CA ARG A 96 -94.50 34.45 51.67
C ARG A 96 -95.08 34.34 53.07
N CYS A 97 -95.18 35.48 53.73
CA CYS A 97 -95.86 35.60 55.02
C CYS A 97 -97.35 35.86 54.83
N VAL A 98 -98.21 34.99 55.38
CA VAL A 98 -99.66 35.18 55.44
C VAL A 98 -100.10 35.10 56.90
N ASP A 99 -100.64 36.20 57.43
CA ASP A 99 -101.13 36.32 58.81
C ASP A 99 -100.10 35.92 59.89
N GLY A 100 -98.82 36.24 59.68
CA GLY A 100 -97.74 35.95 60.64
C GLY A 100 -97.27 34.49 60.63
N VAL A 101 -97.52 33.77 59.53
CA VAL A 101 -97.04 32.40 59.30
C VAL A 101 -96.48 32.29 57.88
N SER A 102 -95.37 31.57 57.73
CA SER A 102 -94.76 31.25 56.43
C SER A 102 -95.64 30.28 55.64
N VAL A 103 -95.87 30.58 54.37
CA VAL A 103 -96.50 29.66 53.40
C VAL A 103 -95.63 29.59 52.14
N HIS A 104 -95.54 28.39 51.58
CA HIS A 104 -94.78 28.09 50.35
C HIS A 104 -95.79 27.63 49.29
N ASP A 105 -96.20 28.55 48.43
CA ASP A 105 -97.19 28.25 47.40
C ASP A 105 -96.48 27.87 46.09
N PRO A 106 -97.00 26.90 45.29
CA PRO A 106 -96.41 26.59 43.99
C PRO A 106 -96.35 27.83 43.11
N SER A 107 -95.17 28.11 42.55
CA SER A 107 -94.97 29.25 41.68
C SER A 107 -95.93 29.20 40.48
N PRO A 108 -96.58 30.31 40.09
CA PRO A 108 -97.54 30.31 38.99
C PRO A 108 -96.92 30.08 37.60
N PHE A 109 -95.59 29.93 37.53
CA PHE A 109 -94.82 29.82 36.30
C PHE A 109 -94.46 28.36 35.96
N GLU A 110 -95.47 27.56 35.66
CA GLU A 110 -95.29 26.23 35.06
C GLU A 110 -94.47 26.35 33.76
N GLY A 111 -93.33 25.65 33.69
CA GLY A 111 -92.42 25.62 32.55
C GLY A 111 -91.24 26.61 32.59
N ASP A 112 -91.10 27.42 33.64
CA ASP A 112 -89.92 28.27 33.83
C ASP A 112 -88.69 27.43 34.22
N SER A 113 -87.49 27.91 33.86
CA SER A 113 -86.25 27.21 34.17
C SER A 113 -85.94 27.26 35.67
N CYS A 114 -85.53 26.14 36.22
CA CYS A 114 -85.08 25.99 37.60
C CYS A 114 -83.71 25.28 37.65
N GLU A 115 -83.05 25.32 38.80
CA GLU A 115 -81.74 24.70 39.00
C GLU A 115 -81.83 23.73 40.18
N ALA A 116 -81.58 22.44 39.91
CA ALA A 116 -81.51 21.37 40.89
C ALA A 116 -80.07 20.86 41.00
N PRO A 117 -79.68 20.11 42.06
CA PRO A 117 -78.34 19.54 42.18
C PRO A 117 -77.92 18.65 40.99
N GLU A 118 -78.89 18.10 40.26
CA GLU A 118 -78.74 17.17 39.13
C GLU A 118 -78.62 17.89 37.77
N GLY A 119 -78.80 19.23 37.74
CA GLY A 119 -78.69 20.04 36.52
C GLY A 119 -79.83 21.05 36.34
N GLN A 120 -79.88 21.64 35.14
CA GLN A 120 -80.87 22.66 34.78
C GLN A 120 -82.19 21.99 34.38
N GLY A 121 -83.30 22.37 35.02
CA GLY A 121 -84.63 21.79 34.81
C GLY A 121 -85.72 22.82 34.51
N ILE A 122 -86.99 22.37 34.52
CA ILE A 122 -88.20 23.19 34.39
C ILE A 122 -89.16 22.97 35.56
N CYS A 123 -89.83 24.03 36.02
CA CYS A 123 -90.82 23.95 37.10
C CYS A 123 -92.09 23.26 36.62
N ALA A 124 -92.45 22.14 37.26
CA ALA A 124 -93.70 21.43 37.00
C ALA A 124 -94.36 20.98 38.32
N GLY A 125 -95.55 21.51 38.63
CA GLY A 125 -96.30 21.14 39.83
C GLY A 125 -95.66 21.55 41.16
N GLY A 126 -94.83 22.60 41.16
CA GLY A 126 -94.10 23.06 42.34
C GLY A 126 -92.77 22.34 42.62
N SER A 127 -92.25 21.55 41.68
CA SER A 127 -90.91 20.93 41.77
C SER A 127 -90.10 21.14 40.50
N CYS A 128 -88.77 21.26 40.65
CA CYS A 128 -87.85 21.34 39.52
C CYS A 128 -87.63 19.97 38.85
N VAL A 129 -88.00 19.82 37.58
CA VAL A 129 -87.87 18.56 36.80
C VAL A 129 -86.82 18.73 35.71
N VAL A 130 -85.77 17.91 35.72
CA VAL A 130 -84.69 17.90 34.71
C VAL A 130 -85.04 16.94 33.56
N GLU A 131 -85.21 17.43 32.32
CA GLU A 131 -85.42 16.57 31.14
C GLU A 131 -84.06 16.08 30.60
N CYS A 132 -83.76 14.77 30.66
CA CYS A 132 -82.60 14.20 29.95
C CYS A 132 -82.93 13.93 28.46
N GLN A 133 -81.98 14.19 27.55
CA GLN A 133 -82.08 13.83 26.12
C GLN A 133 -81.06 12.73 25.78
N PRO A 134 -81.33 11.82 24.80
CA PRO A 134 -80.35 10.83 24.35
C PRO A 134 -79.08 11.51 23.76
N GLY A 135 -77.94 11.40 24.44
CA GLY A 135 -76.64 12.01 24.09
C GLY A 135 -75.83 12.41 25.34
N ASP A 136 -74.72 13.14 25.15
CA ASP A 136 -73.66 13.53 26.12
C ASP A 136 -74.12 14.29 27.41
N ALA A 137 -75.43 14.32 27.71
CA ALA A 137 -75.98 14.99 28.89
C ALA A 137 -76.10 14.08 30.14
N CYS A 138 -75.94 12.76 29.98
CA CYS A 138 -75.96 11.78 31.08
C CYS A 138 -74.60 11.11 31.33
N ASP A 139 -73.50 11.60 30.77
CA ASP A 139 -72.17 11.02 31.01
C ASP A 139 -71.69 11.37 32.44
N ASP A 140 -71.45 10.37 33.28
CA ASP A 140 -70.91 10.58 34.64
C ASP A 140 -69.38 10.66 34.68
N ALA A 141 -68.74 10.61 33.51
CA ALA A 141 -67.31 10.60 33.27
C ALA A 141 -66.58 9.41 33.94
N GLN A 142 -67.28 8.31 34.20
CA GLN A 142 -66.69 7.08 34.71
C GLN A 142 -66.58 6.05 33.58
N ASP A 143 -65.35 5.67 33.22
CA ASP A 143 -65.14 4.71 32.12
C ASP A 143 -65.77 3.33 32.33
N CYS A 144 -66.20 3.00 33.55
CA CYS A 144 -66.77 1.70 33.94
C CYS A 144 -68.28 1.68 34.14
N THR A 145 -68.98 2.71 33.65
CA THR A 145 -70.44 2.78 33.58
C THR A 145 -70.89 2.82 32.12
N GLU A 146 -72.05 2.25 31.83
CA GLU A 146 -72.78 2.51 30.59
C GLU A 146 -73.91 3.49 30.92
N ASP A 147 -73.79 4.70 30.39
CA ASP A 147 -74.71 5.78 30.67
C ASP A 147 -75.83 5.85 29.63
N PHE A 148 -77.08 5.78 30.07
CA PHE A 148 -78.22 5.98 29.18
C PHE A 148 -79.33 6.82 29.80
N CYS A 149 -79.89 7.71 28.99
CA CYS A 149 -81.04 8.52 29.40
C CYS A 149 -82.33 7.70 29.31
N ASN A 150 -82.99 7.52 30.45
CA ASN A 150 -84.32 6.93 30.52
C ASN A 150 -85.39 7.99 30.24
N VAL A 151 -85.63 8.24 28.96
CA VAL A 151 -86.56 9.27 28.46
C VAL A 151 -88.00 9.14 28.98
N GLN A 152 -88.38 7.97 29.52
CA GLN A 152 -89.72 7.73 30.04
C GLN A 152 -89.86 8.07 31.53
N LEU A 153 -88.76 8.10 32.27
CA LEU A 153 -88.70 8.48 33.68
C LEU A 153 -88.01 9.83 33.91
N GLY A 154 -87.31 10.37 32.92
CA GLY A 154 -86.59 11.65 33.03
C GLY A 154 -85.35 11.56 33.92
N ILE A 155 -84.73 10.38 34.02
CA ILE A 155 -83.59 10.09 34.91
C ILE A 155 -82.42 9.56 34.07
N CYS A 156 -81.18 9.91 34.44
CA CYS A 156 -79.97 9.28 33.91
C CYS A 156 -79.71 7.97 34.67
N ASP A 157 -79.68 6.85 33.94
CA ASP A 157 -79.32 5.54 34.47
C ASP A 157 -77.84 5.28 34.13
N HIS A 158 -77.04 4.92 35.14
CA HIS A 158 -75.62 4.60 35.03
C HIS A 158 -75.44 3.15 35.46
N ASP A 159 -75.35 2.23 34.50
CA ASP A 159 -75.23 0.81 34.78
C ASP A 159 -73.75 0.40 34.82
N ASP A 160 -73.32 -0.26 35.90
CA ASP A 160 -71.96 -0.78 36.02
C ASP A 160 -71.65 -1.74 34.84
N LEU A 161 -70.55 -1.47 34.14
CA LEU A 161 -70.01 -2.43 33.18
C LEU A 161 -69.57 -3.72 33.89
N PRO A 162 -69.64 -4.89 33.23
CA PRO A 162 -69.17 -6.15 33.80
C PRO A 162 -67.71 -6.09 34.24
N ASP A 163 -67.38 -6.74 35.36
CA ASP A 163 -66.01 -6.89 35.82
C ASP A 163 -65.12 -7.50 34.74
N GLY A 164 -64.02 -6.83 34.40
CA GLY A 164 -63.11 -7.27 33.32
C GLY A 164 -62.38 -6.13 32.63
N PRO A 165 -61.63 -6.43 31.56
CA PRO A 165 -60.94 -5.41 30.77
C PRO A 165 -61.91 -4.41 30.17
N LEU A 166 -61.57 -3.12 30.26
CA LEU A 166 -62.23 -2.09 29.48
C LEU A 166 -62.04 -2.34 27.97
N PRO A 167 -62.96 -1.86 27.11
CA PRO A 167 -62.80 -1.95 25.66
C PRO A 167 -61.44 -1.42 25.18
N ASP A 168 -60.85 -2.05 24.15
CA ASP A 168 -59.52 -1.71 23.61
C ASP A 168 -59.36 -0.21 23.27
N ALA A 169 -60.45 0.46 22.87
CA ALA A 169 -60.45 1.90 22.56
C ALA A 169 -60.16 2.81 23.76
N LEU A 170 -60.34 2.31 24.99
CA LEU A 170 -60.09 3.02 26.25
C LEU A 170 -58.81 2.54 26.94
N GLN A 171 -58.14 1.51 26.40
CA GLN A 171 -56.82 1.09 26.86
C GLN A 171 -55.76 2.05 26.33
N GLU A 172 -54.70 2.27 27.11
CA GLU A 172 -53.51 3.00 26.66
C GLU A 172 -52.47 1.97 26.20
N GLU A 173 -52.17 1.93 24.90
CA GLU A 173 -51.21 0.96 24.36
C GLU A 173 -49.79 1.23 24.88
N GLY A 174 -49.14 0.20 25.43
CA GLY A 174 -47.75 0.24 25.86
C GLY A 174 -47.49 0.94 27.19
N ASP A 175 -48.52 1.17 28.00
CA ASP A 175 -48.40 1.79 29.33
C ASP A 175 -48.06 0.76 30.44
N CYS A 176 -47.99 -0.53 30.07
CA CYS A 176 -47.73 -1.68 30.95
C CYS A 176 -48.84 -1.93 31.97
N ARG A 177 -50.06 -1.49 31.66
CA ARG A 177 -51.22 -1.62 32.53
C ARG A 177 -52.40 -2.08 31.70
N LEU A 178 -53.27 -2.82 32.38
CA LEU A 178 -54.58 -3.15 31.84
C LEU A 178 -55.60 -2.39 32.68
N ARG A 179 -56.40 -1.56 32.02
CA ARG A 179 -57.51 -0.88 32.67
C ARG A 179 -58.68 -1.85 32.78
N ILE A 180 -59.15 -2.10 34.00
CA ILE A 180 -60.24 -3.03 34.28
C ILE A 180 -61.36 -2.36 35.06
N CYS A 181 -62.59 -2.84 34.86
CA CYS A 181 -63.73 -2.56 35.72
C CYS A 181 -63.80 -3.54 36.87
N SER A 182 -64.06 -3.02 38.06
CA SER A 182 -64.46 -3.82 39.22
C SER A 182 -65.52 -3.06 40.02
N GLY A 183 -66.77 -3.53 39.97
CA GLY A 183 -67.91 -2.92 40.64
C GLY A 183 -68.13 -1.44 40.26
N GLY A 184 -68.22 -1.17 38.96
CA GLY A 184 -68.46 0.19 38.42
C GLY A 184 -67.26 1.13 38.43
N MET A 185 -66.11 0.73 39.00
CA MET A 185 -64.92 1.59 39.09
C MET A 185 -63.79 1.08 38.20
N ALA A 186 -63.18 2.01 37.44
CA ALA A 186 -61.99 1.75 36.67
C ALA A 186 -60.75 1.68 37.58
N SER A 187 -59.90 0.68 37.35
CA SER A 187 -58.62 0.55 38.03
C SER A 187 -57.55 0.00 37.09
N ASN A 188 -56.29 0.33 37.37
CA ASN A 188 -55.16 -0.17 36.59
C ASN A 188 -54.53 -1.36 37.31
N VAL A 189 -54.49 -2.50 36.63
CA VAL A 189 -53.70 -3.66 37.07
C VAL A 189 -52.42 -3.76 36.27
N VAL A 190 -51.39 -4.36 36.85
CA VAL A 190 -50.11 -4.59 36.17
C VAL A 190 -50.33 -5.55 35.01
N ASP A 191 -50.00 -5.10 33.80
CA ASP A 191 -49.96 -5.93 32.62
C ASP A 191 -48.59 -5.79 31.95
N ASN A 192 -47.71 -6.74 32.22
CA ASN A 192 -46.37 -6.73 31.61
C ASN A 192 -46.37 -7.24 30.15
N LEU A 193 -47.53 -7.60 29.59
CA LEU A 193 -47.67 -7.95 28.17
C LEU A 193 -48.02 -6.73 27.32
N ASP A 194 -48.52 -5.65 27.91
CA ASP A 194 -48.75 -4.37 27.26
C ASP A 194 -47.43 -3.57 27.12
N VAL A 195 -46.56 -4.08 26.25
CA VAL A 195 -45.19 -3.59 26.11
C VAL A 195 -45.15 -2.40 25.14
N PRO A 196 -44.50 -1.28 25.50
CA PRO A 196 -44.38 -0.14 24.59
C PRO A 196 -43.61 -0.50 23.33
N SER A 197 -44.10 -0.03 22.18
CA SER A 197 -43.41 -0.13 20.91
C SER A 197 -42.78 1.22 20.54
N TYR A 198 -41.62 1.19 19.88
CA TYR A 198 -40.91 2.40 19.43
C TYR A 198 -40.65 2.35 17.92
N PRO A 199 -41.70 2.48 17.07
CA PRO A 199 -41.56 2.33 15.62
C PRO A 199 -40.61 3.36 14.99
N ASP A 200 -40.49 4.55 15.58
CA ASP A 200 -39.58 5.61 15.13
C ASP A 200 -38.15 5.45 15.66
N GLU A 201 -37.93 4.52 16.59
CA GLU A 201 -36.63 4.24 17.19
C GLU A 201 -36.28 2.75 17.15
N PRO A 202 -36.04 2.18 15.95
CA PRO A 202 -35.83 0.75 15.71
C PRO A 202 -34.73 0.06 16.53
N CYS A 203 -33.73 0.82 17.03
CA CYS A 203 -32.70 0.28 17.92
C CYS A 203 -33.09 0.23 19.40
N HIS A 204 -34.37 0.45 19.69
CA HIS A 204 -34.90 0.39 21.03
C HIS A 204 -36.05 -0.62 21.10
N PHE A 205 -36.20 -1.22 22.26
CA PHE A 205 -37.29 -2.14 22.56
C PHE A 205 -37.94 -1.72 23.86
N GLY A 206 -39.27 -1.89 23.94
CA GLY A 206 -39.98 -1.76 25.20
C GLY A 206 -39.85 -2.99 26.05
N PHE A 207 -39.95 -2.79 27.36
CA PHE A 207 -40.25 -3.86 28.30
C PHE A 207 -41.01 -3.28 29.49
N CYS A 208 -41.78 -4.13 30.16
CA CYS A 208 -42.47 -3.76 31.38
C CYS A 208 -41.73 -4.30 32.59
N ASP A 209 -41.42 -3.41 33.55
CA ASP A 209 -40.95 -3.81 34.87
C ASP A 209 -42.03 -3.46 35.89
N SER A 210 -42.77 -4.48 36.33
CA SER A 210 -43.78 -4.37 37.39
C SER A 210 -44.84 -3.29 37.12
N GLY A 211 -45.33 -3.21 35.87
CA GLY A 211 -46.33 -2.22 35.43
C GLY A 211 -45.77 -0.81 35.18
N THR A 212 -44.45 -0.72 34.99
CA THR A 212 -43.78 0.50 34.55
C THR A 212 -43.16 0.26 33.18
N ALA A 213 -43.56 1.07 32.20
CA ALA A 213 -42.95 1.11 30.88
C ALA A 213 -41.47 1.51 30.98
N GLN A 214 -40.61 0.69 30.37
CA GLN A 214 -39.17 0.92 30.29
C GLN A 214 -38.72 0.81 28.83
N LYS A 215 -37.66 1.55 28.51
CA LYS A 215 -37.03 1.56 27.19
C LYS A 215 -35.63 0.98 27.29
N GLY A 216 -35.41 -0.12 26.57
CA GLY A 216 -34.10 -0.72 26.36
C GLY A 216 -33.51 -0.31 25.02
N GLN A 217 -32.18 -0.38 24.89
CA GLN A 217 -31.47 -0.23 23.62
C GLN A 217 -30.92 -1.59 23.20
N LEU A 218 -31.10 -1.95 21.93
CA LEU A 218 -30.47 -3.13 21.33
C LEU A 218 -28.93 -3.00 21.36
N ALA A 219 -28.23 -4.15 21.34
CA ALA A 219 -26.78 -4.17 21.33
C ALA A 219 -26.23 -3.64 19.99
N THR A 220 -25.00 -3.14 20.01
CA THR A 220 -24.32 -2.71 18.77
C THR A 220 -24.17 -3.89 17.82
N GLY A 221 -24.64 -3.72 16.58
CA GLY A 221 -24.66 -4.77 15.56
C GLY A 221 -25.94 -5.61 15.53
N ASP A 222 -26.89 -5.39 16.44
CA ASP A 222 -28.22 -5.97 16.31
C ASP A 222 -28.96 -5.34 15.11
N PRO A 223 -29.81 -6.10 14.41
CA PRO A 223 -30.61 -5.57 13.31
C PRO A 223 -31.66 -4.58 13.83
N CYS A 224 -31.79 -3.46 13.13
CA CYS A 224 -32.77 -2.40 13.40
C CYS A 224 -34.22 -2.79 13.10
N GLN A 225 -34.40 -3.72 12.16
CA GLN A 225 -35.71 -4.14 11.68
C GLN A 225 -35.79 -5.66 11.77
N ASP A 226 -36.76 -6.24 11.07
CA ASP A 226 -36.93 -7.69 10.97
C ASP A 226 -35.56 -8.39 10.81
N PRO A 227 -35.15 -9.23 11.78
CA PRO A 227 -33.86 -9.91 11.74
C PRO A 227 -33.72 -10.87 10.54
N SER A 228 -34.80 -11.09 9.77
CA SER A 228 -34.78 -11.86 8.53
C SER A 228 -34.54 -11.02 7.27
N ASP A 229 -34.49 -9.69 7.35
CA ASP A 229 -34.16 -8.82 6.22
C ASP A 229 -32.63 -8.78 5.98
N PRO A 230 -32.12 -9.29 4.84
CA PRO A 230 -30.71 -9.23 4.51
C PRO A 230 -30.18 -7.81 4.24
N LEU A 231 -31.06 -6.80 4.14
CA LEU A 231 -30.73 -5.37 4.03
C LEU A 231 -30.98 -4.62 5.34
N ALA A 232 -31.27 -5.31 6.45
CA ALA A 232 -31.49 -4.67 7.74
C ALA A 232 -30.26 -3.83 8.13
N GLN A 233 -30.50 -2.55 8.40
CA GLN A 233 -29.52 -1.68 9.05
C GLN A 233 -29.18 -2.23 10.43
N LEU A 234 -28.01 -1.87 10.94
CA LEU A 234 -27.49 -2.31 12.23
C LEU A 234 -27.53 -1.17 13.25
N CYS A 235 -27.70 -1.51 14.52
CA CYS A 235 -27.62 -0.54 15.59
C CYS A 235 -26.18 -0.13 15.88
N ASN A 236 -25.89 1.17 15.81
CA ASN A 236 -24.62 1.71 16.28
C ASN A 236 -24.63 1.89 17.82
N PRO A 237 -23.48 2.23 18.44
CA PRO A 237 -23.42 2.46 19.89
C PRO A 237 -24.36 3.56 20.41
N GLN A 238 -24.78 4.48 19.54
CA GLN A 238 -25.69 5.58 19.86
C GLN A 238 -27.18 5.22 19.69
N GLY A 239 -27.51 3.97 19.34
CA GLY A 239 -28.91 3.54 19.14
C GLY A 239 -29.52 4.09 17.86
N VAL A 240 -28.70 4.36 16.84
CA VAL A 240 -29.14 4.82 15.52
C VAL A 240 -28.85 3.73 14.49
N CYS A 241 -29.77 3.56 13.55
CA CYS A 241 -29.62 2.63 12.44
C CYS A 241 -28.62 3.12 11.42
N VAL A 242 -27.65 2.26 11.14
CA VAL A 242 -26.56 2.50 10.21
C VAL A 242 -26.42 1.31 9.25
N GLU A 243 -25.89 1.52 8.07
CA GLU A 243 -25.65 0.43 7.12
C GLU A 243 -24.53 -0.51 7.60
N CYS A 244 -23.59 0.00 8.40
CA CYS A 244 -22.46 -0.77 8.90
C CYS A 244 -21.95 -0.25 10.25
N ILE A 245 -21.35 -1.17 11.02
CA ILE A 245 -20.51 -0.84 12.18
C ILE A 245 -19.03 -1.16 11.92
N GLY A 246 -18.74 -1.87 10.82
CA GLY A 246 -17.42 -2.11 10.28
C GLY A 246 -17.50 -2.56 8.81
N PRO A 247 -16.36 -2.56 8.08
CA PRO A 247 -16.33 -2.86 6.64
C PRO A 247 -16.95 -4.20 6.23
N THR A 248 -16.88 -5.20 7.11
CA THR A 248 -17.40 -6.55 6.84
C THR A 248 -18.93 -6.61 6.81
N ASN A 249 -19.62 -5.62 7.38
CA ASN A 249 -21.08 -5.51 7.30
C ASN A 249 -21.55 -5.03 5.92
N CYS A 250 -20.67 -4.43 5.12
CA CYS A 250 -21.03 -3.92 3.81
C CYS A 250 -21.13 -5.05 2.77
N PRO A 251 -22.12 -4.97 1.86
CA PRO A 251 -22.31 -5.99 0.84
C PRO A 251 -21.10 -6.10 -0.09
N GLY A 252 -20.96 -7.27 -0.72
CA GLY A 252 -19.84 -7.58 -1.61
C GLY A 252 -18.66 -8.24 -0.90
N VAL A 253 -17.56 -8.36 -1.62
CA VAL A 253 -16.31 -9.00 -1.16
C VAL A 253 -15.13 -8.09 -1.48
N ASP A 254 -14.10 -8.17 -0.65
CA ASP A 254 -12.86 -7.45 -0.92
C ASP A 254 -12.09 -8.15 -2.05
N THR A 255 -11.55 -7.36 -2.97
CA THR A 255 -10.65 -7.81 -4.04
C THR A 255 -9.37 -6.98 -4.00
N GLU A 256 -8.38 -7.32 -4.81
CA GLU A 256 -7.17 -6.50 -4.93
C GLU A 256 -7.46 -5.07 -5.42
N CYS A 257 -8.56 -4.88 -6.16
CA CYS A 257 -8.98 -3.57 -6.68
C CYS A 257 -10.02 -2.84 -5.82
N ARG A 258 -10.60 -3.51 -4.82
CA ARG A 258 -11.70 -2.98 -4.02
C ARG A 258 -11.58 -3.42 -2.57
N THR A 259 -11.54 -2.47 -1.65
CA THR A 259 -11.69 -2.72 -0.22
C THR A 259 -12.96 -2.04 0.29
N ARG A 260 -13.85 -2.80 0.95
CA ARG A 260 -15.02 -2.22 1.61
C ARG A 260 -14.60 -1.33 2.76
N THR A 261 -15.41 -0.32 3.03
CA THR A 261 -15.22 0.60 4.15
C THR A 261 -16.55 0.88 4.83
N CYS A 262 -16.45 1.28 6.10
CA CYS A 262 -17.59 1.80 6.84
C CYS A 262 -17.23 3.21 7.29
N SER A 263 -18.02 4.20 6.88
CA SER A 263 -17.77 5.58 7.27
C SER A 263 -17.98 5.77 8.78
N PRO A 264 -17.42 6.82 9.39
CA PRO A 264 -17.69 7.14 10.80
C PRO A 264 -19.16 7.43 11.09
N THR A 265 -19.96 7.78 10.08
CA THR A 265 -21.42 7.97 10.19
C THR A 265 -22.21 6.69 9.90
N GLY A 266 -21.54 5.56 9.68
CA GLY A 266 -22.15 4.26 9.50
C GLY A 266 -22.72 4.00 8.10
N SER A 267 -22.21 4.69 7.08
CA SER A 267 -22.56 4.42 5.68
C SER A 267 -21.53 3.49 5.03
N CYS A 268 -21.99 2.53 4.25
CA CYS A 268 -21.11 1.67 3.49
C CYS A 268 -20.45 2.45 2.35
N GLY A 269 -19.17 2.16 2.14
CA GLY A 269 -18.40 2.72 1.04
C GLY A 269 -17.34 1.74 0.57
N GLU A 270 -16.59 2.15 -0.43
CA GLU A 270 -15.47 1.38 -0.96
C GLU A 270 -14.28 2.30 -1.22
N ILE A 271 -13.09 1.76 -1.05
CA ILE A 271 -11.84 2.37 -1.49
C ILE A 271 -11.37 1.56 -2.69
N CYS A 272 -11.29 2.22 -3.84
CA CYS A 272 -10.76 1.63 -5.06
C CYS A 272 -9.23 1.77 -5.09
N THR A 273 -8.55 0.67 -5.40
CA THR A 273 -7.12 0.68 -5.66
C THR A 273 -6.83 1.55 -6.91
N PRO A 274 -5.75 2.35 -6.92
CA PRO A 274 -5.45 3.24 -8.05
C PRO A 274 -5.38 2.52 -9.40
N ASN A 275 -5.82 3.21 -10.45
CA ASN A 275 -5.74 2.71 -11.83
C ASN A 275 -4.29 2.32 -12.19
N GLY A 276 -4.13 1.16 -12.83
CA GLY A 276 -2.85 0.64 -13.29
C GLY A 276 -2.07 -0.15 -12.23
N THR A 277 -2.65 -0.39 -11.05
CA THR A 277 -2.05 -1.29 -10.06
C THR A 277 -2.17 -2.73 -10.55
N PRO A 278 -1.06 -3.49 -10.69
CA PRO A 278 -1.08 -4.87 -11.20
C PRO A 278 -1.68 -5.84 -10.20
N LEU A 279 -2.45 -6.79 -10.70
CA LEU A 279 -2.98 -7.91 -9.93
C LEU A 279 -1.89 -8.96 -9.66
N ALA A 280 -2.06 -9.76 -8.60
CA ALA A 280 -1.10 -10.80 -8.23
C ALA A 280 -1.08 -11.96 -9.23
N ILE A 281 -2.23 -12.27 -9.83
CA ILE A 281 -2.36 -13.25 -10.91
C ILE A 281 -2.33 -12.49 -12.23
N GLN A 282 -1.42 -12.89 -13.11
CA GLN A 282 -1.28 -12.38 -14.47
C GLN A 282 -1.32 -13.55 -15.45
N ASN A 283 -1.49 -13.28 -16.74
CA ASN A 283 -1.46 -14.27 -17.82
C ASN A 283 -0.20 -14.07 -18.67
N PRO A 284 0.92 -14.75 -18.36
CA PRO A 284 2.20 -14.48 -19.03
C PRO A 284 2.15 -14.74 -20.54
N GLY A 285 2.73 -13.80 -21.30
CA GLY A 285 2.89 -13.86 -22.74
C GLY A 285 1.66 -13.47 -23.55
N ASP A 286 0.70 -12.74 -22.95
CA ASP A 286 -0.51 -12.27 -23.64
C ASP A 286 -0.44 -10.78 -24.05
N CYS A 287 0.69 -10.12 -23.76
CA CYS A 287 0.98 -8.71 -24.06
C CYS A 287 0.11 -7.70 -23.29
N THR A 288 -0.51 -8.16 -22.21
CA THR A 288 -1.31 -7.33 -21.33
C THR A 288 -0.98 -7.60 -19.87
N ALA A 289 -1.24 -6.60 -19.04
CA ALA A 289 -1.22 -6.75 -17.59
C ALA A 289 -2.64 -6.60 -17.08
N ASP A 290 -3.10 -7.56 -16.27
CA ASP A 290 -4.35 -7.42 -15.53
C ASP A 290 -4.11 -6.43 -14.38
N VAL A 291 -4.83 -5.32 -14.41
CA VAL A 291 -4.65 -4.18 -13.51
C VAL A 291 -5.99 -3.68 -12.96
N CYS A 292 -5.95 -2.89 -11.90
CA CYS A 292 -7.12 -2.17 -11.42
C CYS A 292 -7.50 -1.01 -12.34
N ASP A 293 -8.80 -0.79 -12.55
CA ASP A 293 -9.33 0.30 -13.40
C ASP A 293 -9.45 1.66 -12.68
N GLY A 294 -9.24 1.68 -11.36
CA GLY A 294 -9.45 2.85 -10.50
C GLY A 294 -10.91 3.13 -10.13
N MET A 295 -11.83 2.29 -10.61
CA MET A 295 -13.28 2.29 -10.37
C MET A 295 -13.72 1.00 -9.66
N CYS A 296 -12.84 0.40 -8.86
CA CYS A 296 -13.06 -0.82 -8.09
C CYS A 296 -13.26 -2.08 -8.94
N GLY A 297 -12.92 -2.03 -10.22
CA GLY A 297 -12.93 -3.14 -11.17
C GLY A 297 -11.53 -3.54 -11.61
N GLU A 298 -11.49 -4.61 -12.40
CA GLU A 298 -10.31 -5.14 -13.06
C GLU A 298 -10.38 -4.79 -14.56
N THR A 299 -9.23 -4.52 -15.17
CA THR A 299 -9.11 -4.24 -16.61
C THR A 299 -7.72 -4.68 -17.10
N THR A 300 -7.52 -4.70 -18.41
CA THR A 300 -6.23 -5.03 -19.01
C THR A 300 -5.54 -3.76 -19.51
N ALA A 301 -4.25 -3.59 -19.20
CA ALA A 301 -3.41 -2.55 -19.77
C ALA A 301 -2.37 -3.17 -20.72
N PRO A 302 -1.96 -2.50 -21.81
CA PRO A 302 -0.88 -3.00 -22.66
C PRO A 302 0.43 -3.15 -21.89
N ASP A 303 1.05 -4.33 -21.93
CA ASP A 303 2.40 -4.56 -21.40
C ASP A 303 3.33 -5.02 -22.54
N PRO A 304 4.18 -4.12 -23.06
CA PRO A 304 5.08 -4.48 -24.14
C PRO A 304 6.20 -5.44 -23.73
N ASN A 305 6.38 -5.72 -22.42
CA ASN A 305 7.38 -6.64 -21.92
C ASN A 305 6.81 -8.05 -21.65
N ASP A 306 5.49 -8.21 -21.67
CA ASP A 306 4.82 -9.50 -21.50
C ASP A 306 4.76 -10.28 -22.83
N VAL A 307 5.94 -10.56 -23.37
CA VAL A 307 6.10 -11.21 -24.67
C VAL A 307 5.92 -12.73 -24.57
N ILE A 308 5.36 -13.35 -25.61
CA ILE A 308 5.37 -14.81 -25.72
C ILE A 308 6.78 -15.27 -26.09
N VAL A 309 7.38 -16.14 -25.27
CA VAL A 309 8.69 -16.71 -25.54
C VAL A 309 8.50 -18.08 -26.16
N ASP A 310 8.70 -18.19 -27.48
CA ASP A 310 8.46 -19.43 -28.23
C ASP A 310 9.67 -20.39 -28.24
N GLY A 311 10.81 -19.94 -27.70
CA GLY A 311 12.05 -20.71 -27.60
C GLY A 311 12.78 -20.88 -28.92
N ASN A 312 12.44 -20.10 -29.95
CA ASN A 312 13.13 -20.08 -31.23
C ASN A 312 13.95 -18.80 -31.39
N ASP A 313 15.29 -18.93 -31.36
CA ASP A 313 16.23 -17.81 -31.54
C ASP A 313 16.05 -17.05 -32.86
N CYS A 314 15.34 -17.63 -33.84
CA CYS A 314 15.09 -17.05 -35.16
C CYS A 314 13.75 -16.35 -35.31
N THR A 315 13.03 -16.15 -34.22
CA THR A 315 11.86 -15.30 -34.12
C THR A 315 12.12 -14.20 -33.09
N GLU A 316 11.52 -13.04 -33.29
CA GLU A 316 11.55 -11.96 -32.29
C GLU A 316 10.33 -12.11 -31.39
N ASP A 317 10.52 -12.17 -30.08
CA ASP A 317 9.40 -12.21 -29.12
C ASP A 317 8.88 -10.79 -28.91
N LEU A 318 7.75 -10.43 -29.53
CA LEU A 318 7.23 -9.07 -29.53
C LEU A 318 5.76 -8.98 -29.15
N CYS A 319 5.40 -7.82 -28.61
CA CYS A 319 4.03 -7.38 -28.45
C CYS A 319 3.71 -6.28 -29.46
N ILE A 320 2.82 -6.56 -30.42
CA ILE A 320 2.38 -5.58 -31.41
C ILE A 320 0.88 -5.32 -31.23
N ASN A 321 0.52 -4.08 -30.88
CA ASN A 321 -0.85 -3.65 -30.61
C ASN A 321 -1.58 -4.48 -29.53
N GLY A 322 -0.85 -4.90 -28.49
CA GLY A 322 -1.41 -5.70 -27.40
C GLY A 322 -1.71 -7.15 -27.80
N SER A 323 -1.02 -7.67 -28.82
CA SER A 323 -1.09 -9.08 -29.20
C SER A 323 0.31 -9.67 -29.32
N PRO A 324 0.54 -10.89 -28.80
CA PRO A 324 1.82 -11.57 -28.91
C PRO A 324 2.05 -12.00 -30.35
N VAL A 325 3.24 -11.67 -30.87
CA VAL A 325 3.68 -12.03 -32.21
C VAL A 325 5.14 -12.43 -32.18
N ASN A 326 5.49 -13.42 -33.01
CA ASN A 326 6.83 -13.96 -33.15
C ASN A 326 7.33 -13.85 -34.61
N PRO A 327 7.48 -12.62 -35.17
CA PRO A 327 7.95 -12.45 -36.54
C PRO A 327 9.37 -13.02 -36.72
N PRO A 328 9.74 -13.49 -37.93
CA PRO A 328 11.11 -13.93 -38.20
C PRO A 328 12.14 -12.83 -37.92
N SER A 329 13.20 -13.20 -37.19
CA SER A 329 14.39 -12.38 -37.03
C SER A 329 15.07 -12.14 -38.39
N ALA A 330 15.91 -11.11 -38.45
CA ALA A 330 16.67 -10.80 -39.67
C ALA A 330 17.51 -12.01 -40.14
N THR A 331 17.48 -12.28 -41.44
CA THR A 331 18.30 -13.35 -42.06
C THR A 331 19.78 -13.15 -41.71
N GLY A 332 20.45 -14.22 -41.28
CA GLY A 332 21.84 -14.18 -40.85
C GLY A 332 22.05 -13.92 -39.35
N THR A 333 20.98 -13.69 -38.59
CA THR A 333 21.06 -13.63 -37.11
C THR A 333 21.57 -14.96 -36.56
N MET A 334 22.52 -14.91 -35.63
CA MET A 334 23.10 -16.12 -35.01
C MET A 334 22.05 -16.85 -34.17
N CYS A 335 22.01 -18.17 -34.26
CA CYS A 335 21.06 -19.00 -33.50
C CYS A 335 21.68 -20.33 -33.06
N GLY A 336 21.17 -20.91 -31.97
CA GLY A 336 21.58 -22.20 -31.45
C GLY A 336 23.10 -22.37 -31.28
N ASN A 337 23.62 -23.54 -31.63
CA ASN A 337 25.05 -23.87 -31.54
C ASN A 337 25.82 -23.49 -32.83
N GLY A 338 25.71 -22.22 -33.24
CA GLY A 338 26.49 -21.69 -34.38
C GLY A 338 25.79 -21.77 -35.73
N GLY A 339 24.46 -21.83 -35.75
CA GLY A 339 23.66 -21.65 -36.96
C GLY A 339 23.34 -20.18 -37.23
N VAL A 340 22.61 -19.95 -38.31
CA VAL A 340 22.06 -18.65 -38.69
C VAL A 340 20.59 -18.75 -39.08
N CYS A 341 19.84 -17.68 -38.85
CA CYS A 341 18.42 -17.63 -39.17
C CYS A 341 18.18 -17.46 -40.67
N ASN A 342 17.28 -18.25 -41.24
CA ASN A 342 16.80 -18.07 -42.61
C ASN A 342 15.63 -17.08 -42.68
N ALA A 343 15.19 -16.74 -43.90
CA ALA A 343 14.11 -15.78 -44.13
C ALA A 343 12.73 -16.22 -43.60
N THR A 344 12.56 -17.49 -43.22
CA THR A 344 11.32 -18.05 -42.65
C THR A 344 11.38 -18.20 -41.13
N GLY A 345 12.44 -17.71 -40.47
CA GLY A 345 12.58 -17.77 -39.02
C GLY A 345 13.02 -19.14 -38.49
N GLN A 346 13.71 -19.94 -39.31
CA GLN A 346 14.29 -21.22 -38.88
C GLN A 346 15.79 -21.08 -38.66
N CYS A 347 16.30 -21.71 -37.60
CA CYS A 347 17.73 -21.84 -37.38
C CYS A 347 18.31 -22.92 -38.30
N VAL A 348 19.13 -22.50 -39.28
CA VAL A 348 19.79 -23.38 -40.25
C VAL A 348 21.31 -23.30 -40.10
N GLY A 349 22.06 -24.22 -40.72
CA GLY A 349 23.52 -24.20 -40.64
C GLY A 349 24.16 -23.03 -41.39
N CYS A 350 23.53 -22.58 -42.49
CA CYS A 350 23.97 -21.44 -43.30
C CYS A 350 22.86 -21.00 -44.27
N ASN A 351 22.90 -19.75 -44.70
CA ASN A 351 22.15 -19.26 -45.87
C ASN A 351 23.08 -19.02 -47.06
N VAL A 352 24.33 -18.65 -46.79
CA VAL A 352 25.38 -18.39 -47.78
C VAL A 352 26.70 -19.02 -47.31
N ALA A 353 27.65 -19.20 -48.23
CA ALA A 353 28.95 -19.82 -47.93
C ALA A 353 29.74 -19.10 -46.81
N SER A 354 29.63 -17.77 -46.74
CA SER A 354 30.31 -16.97 -45.71
C SER A 354 29.81 -17.21 -44.29
N ASP A 355 28.64 -17.82 -44.11
CA ASP A 355 28.09 -18.15 -42.78
C ASP A 355 28.85 -19.32 -42.14
N CYS A 356 29.56 -20.12 -42.95
CA CYS A 356 30.21 -21.35 -42.51
C CYS A 356 31.65 -21.17 -42.03
N GLY A 357 32.26 -20.02 -42.32
CA GLY A 357 33.64 -19.72 -41.99
C GLY A 357 34.33 -18.91 -43.08
N THR A 358 35.65 -18.75 -42.92
CA THR A 358 36.49 -18.03 -43.87
C THR A 358 37.17 -18.99 -44.82
N ASP A 359 37.14 -18.66 -46.11
CA ASP A 359 37.89 -19.38 -47.13
C ASP A 359 39.40 -19.15 -46.97
N SER A 360 40.16 -20.17 -47.38
CA SER A 360 41.61 -20.13 -47.58
C SER A 360 41.95 -20.82 -48.90
N PHE A 361 43.23 -20.83 -49.29
CA PHE A 361 43.64 -21.59 -50.46
C PHE A 361 43.41 -23.11 -50.30
N CYS A 362 43.50 -23.64 -49.07
CA CYS A 362 43.37 -25.07 -48.81
C CYS A 362 41.94 -25.52 -48.45
N LEU A 363 41.04 -24.58 -48.21
CA LEU A 363 39.67 -24.82 -47.75
C LEU A 363 38.74 -23.75 -48.32
N SER A 364 37.69 -24.15 -49.01
CA SER A 364 36.55 -23.28 -49.30
C SER A 364 35.28 -23.80 -48.64
N TRP A 365 34.46 -22.88 -48.16
CA TRP A 365 33.15 -23.20 -47.61
C TRP A 365 32.08 -23.09 -48.68
N THR A 366 31.10 -23.98 -48.59
CA THR A 366 29.86 -23.88 -49.37
C THR A 366 28.69 -24.11 -48.44
N CYS A 367 27.63 -23.35 -48.64
CA CYS A 367 26.33 -23.67 -48.07
C CYS A 367 25.55 -24.51 -49.07
N ASP A 368 25.20 -25.74 -48.71
CA ASP A 368 24.49 -26.63 -49.63
C ASP A 368 22.99 -26.29 -49.72
N GLY A 369 22.27 -26.96 -50.63
CA GLY A 369 20.83 -26.76 -50.80
C GLY A 369 19.98 -27.20 -49.61
N SER A 370 20.57 -27.90 -48.64
CA SER A 370 19.94 -28.32 -47.38
C SER A 370 20.25 -27.37 -46.23
N SER A 371 20.89 -26.22 -46.52
CA SER A 371 21.31 -25.23 -45.53
C SER A 371 22.32 -25.77 -44.51
N VAL A 372 23.23 -26.65 -44.97
CA VAL A 372 24.32 -27.22 -44.18
C VAL A 372 25.67 -26.73 -44.70
N CYS A 373 26.56 -26.37 -43.78
CA CYS A 373 27.92 -26.00 -44.10
C CYS A 373 28.74 -27.20 -44.56
N GLN A 374 29.29 -27.11 -45.76
CA GLN A 374 30.18 -28.11 -46.32
C GLN A 374 31.57 -27.48 -46.55
N ALA A 375 32.58 -28.10 -45.94
CA ALA A 375 33.98 -27.80 -46.19
C ALA A 375 34.45 -28.55 -47.45
N ASN A 376 35.00 -27.82 -48.42
CA ASN A 376 35.63 -28.38 -49.59
C ASN A 376 37.15 -28.21 -49.47
N PHE A 377 37.84 -29.31 -49.19
CA PHE A 377 39.29 -29.30 -49.04
C PHE A 377 39.99 -29.39 -50.39
N THR A 378 40.96 -28.52 -50.60
CA THR A 378 41.90 -28.65 -51.71
C THR A 378 42.68 -29.96 -51.55
N PRO A 379 42.88 -30.76 -52.61
CA PRO A 379 43.55 -32.04 -52.51
C PRO A 379 44.92 -31.95 -51.80
N ASN A 380 45.22 -32.98 -51.01
CA ASN A 380 46.52 -33.12 -50.34
C ASN A 380 47.68 -32.97 -51.34
N ASP A 381 48.76 -32.32 -50.90
CA ASP A 381 49.97 -32.01 -51.68
C ASP A 381 49.80 -30.96 -52.78
N THR A 382 48.69 -30.21 -52.83
CA THR A 382 48.56 -29.04 -53.72
C THR A 382 49.41 -27.87 -53.18
N PRO A 383 50.35 -27.29 -53.95
CA PRO A 383 51.18 -26.17 -53.50
C PRO A 383 50.39 -24.87 -53.41
N LEU A 384 50.69 -24.06 -52.38
CA LEU A 384 50.13 -22.72 -52.23
C LEU A 384 50.66 -21.78 -53.34
N PRO A 385 49.91 -20.72 -53.71
CA PRO A 385 50.33 -19.74 -54.71
C PRO A 385 51.65 -19.06 -54.34
N PRO A 386 52.46 -18.62 -55.32
CA PRO A 386 53.77 -18.01 -55.05
C PRO A 386 53.76 -16.84 -54.06
N ALA A 387 52.69 -16.05 -54.02
CA ALA A 387 52.54 -14.92 -53.09
C ALA A 387 52.38 -15.35 -51.61
N GLN A 388 52.10 -16.62 -51.36
CA GLN A 388 51.99 -17.22 -50.02
C GLN A 388 53.16 -18.15 -49.71
N GLN A 389 54.11 -18.30 -50.63
CA GLN A 389 55.38 -18.97 -50.37
C GLN A 389 56.38 -17.96 -49.82
N THR A 390 57.31 -18.44 -49.00
CA THR A 390 58.51 -17.69 -48.64
C THR A 390 59.62 -18.20 -49.53
N ALA A 391 60.21 -17.34 -50.35
CA ALA A 391 61.34 -17.76 -51.18
C ALA A 391 62.57 -18.04 -50.30
N GLN A 392 63.39 -19.00 -50.73
CA GLN A 392 64.69 -19.31 -50.12
C GLN A 392 64.60 -19.76 -48.65
N ASP A 393 63.56 -20.49 -48.26
CA ASP A 393 63.42 -21.03 -46.91
C ASP A 393 63.50 -22.55 -46.85
N CYS A 394 63.84 -23.22 -47.96
CA CYS A 394 63.90 -24.67 -48.10
C CYS A 394 62.58 -25.42 -47.82
N ILE A 395 61.46 -24.71 -47.78
CA ILE A 395 60.15 -25.24 -47.47
C ILE A 395 59.19 -24.81 -48.57
N GLU A 396 58.28 -25.70 -48.95
CA GLU A 396 57.11 -25.33 -49.73
C GLU A 396 55.87 -25.59 -48.90
N LEU A 397 55.07 -24.56 -48.76
CA LEU A 397 53.76 -24.67 -48.13
C LEU A 397 52.80 -25.35 -49.10
N ARG A 398 52.20 -26.46 -48.67
CA ARG A 398 51.23 -27.26 -49.42
C ARG A 398 49.98 -27.52 -48.60
N CYS A 399 48.86 -27.88 -49.24
CA CYS A 399 47.67 -28.31 -48.51
C CYS A 399 47.83 -29.73 -47.95
N ASP A 400 47.30 -29.96 -46.74
CA ASP A 400 47.28 -31.27 -46.06
C ASP A 400 46.09 -32.17 -46.45
N GLY A 401 45.17 -31.66 -47.28
CA GLY A 401 43.93 -32.33 -47.67
C GLY A 401 42.81 -32.27 -46.62
N SER A 402 43.03 -31.61 -45.48
CA SER A 402 42.07 -31.39 -44.39
C SER A 402 41.81 -29.90 -44.15
N GLY A 403 42.20 -29.04 -45.11
CA GLY A 403 41.98 -27.60 -45.05
C GLY A 403 43.12 -26.79 -44.46
N ASN A 404 44.18 -27.43 -43.96
CA ASN A 404 45.34 -26.75 -43.41
C ASN A 404 46.52 -26.78 -44.37
N VAL A 405 47.54 -26.02 -44.00
CA VAL A 405 48.83 -25.97 -44.66
C VAL A 405 49.80 -26.92 -43.94
N LYS A 406 50.54 -27.72 -44.72
CA LYS A 406 51.68 -28.51 -44.28
C LYS A 406 52.95 -28.04 -44.97
N MET A 407 54.07 -28.27 -44.31
CA MET A 407 55.39 -28.02 -44.88
C MET A 407 55.86 -29.25 -45.65
N SER A 408 56.25 -29.06 -46.90
CA SER A 408 56.92 -30.06 -47.72
C SER A 408 58.34 -29.58 -48.00
N ALA A 409 59.35 -30.42 -47.73
CA ALA A 409 60.73 -30.07 -48.06
C ALA A 409 60.89 -30.05 -49.60
N VAL A 410 61.41 -28.95 -50.14
CA VAL A 410 61.79 -28.79 -51.55
C VAL A 410 63.20 -28.20 -51.67
N PHE A 411 63.76 -28.23 -52.88
CA PHE A 411 65.08 -27.67 -53.17
C PHE A 411 64.95 -26.18 -53.54
N ASP A 412 64.76 -25.32 -52.55
CA ASP A 412 64.79 -23.84 -52.66
C ASP A 412 65.75 -23.24 -51.61
N PRO A 413 67.07 -23.41 -51.78
CA PRO A 413 68.06 -22.98 -50.79
C PRO A 413 68.25 -21.45 -50.77
N ILE A 414 68.73 -20.93 -49.62
CA ILE A 414 69.25 -19.55 -49.55
C ILE A 414 70.48 -19.46 -50.44
N VAL A 415 70.42 -18.58 -51.43
CA VAL A 415 71.55 -18.26 -52.31
C VAL A 415 72.25 -17.04 -51.73
N ASP A 416 73.32 -17.25 -50.95
CA ASP A 416 74.06 -16.16 -50.30
C ASP A 416 75.02 -15.42 -51.26
N GLY A 417 75.19 -15.94 -52.47
CA GLY A 417 76.05 -15.38 -53.51
C GLY A 417 77.55 -15.56 -53.23
N ASN A 418 77.93 -16.34 -52.22
CA ASN A 418 79.30 -16.68 -51.91
C ASN A 418 79.67 -18.02 -52.57
N PRO A 419 80.59 -18.05 -53.54
CA PRO A 419 80.98 -19.30 -54.23
C PRO A 419 81.73 -20.30 -53.34
N CYS A 420 82.11 -19.92 -52.11
CA CYS A 420 82.75 -20.79 -51.13
C CYS A 420 81.81 -21.35 -50.06
N THR A 421 80.52 -21.19 -50.25
CA THR A 421 79.48 -21.84 -49.46
C THR A 421 78.56 -22.61 -50.39
N ASP A 422 78.16 -23.82 -49.98
CA ASP A 422 77.20 -24.61 -50.75
C ASP A 422 75.78 -24.18 -50.37
N ASP A 423 74.94 -23.81 -51.34
CA ASP A 423 73.54 -23.46 -51.05
C ASP A 423 72.68 -24.73 -50.92
N LEU A 424 72.44 -25.20 -49.68
CA LEU A 424 71.77 -26.48 -49.42
C LEU A 424 70.53 -26.35 -48.54
N CYS A 425 69.59 -27.28 -48.78
CA CYS A 425 68.46 -27.53 -47.89
C CYS A 425 68.68 -28.82 -47.11
N VAL A 426 68.86 -28.72 -45.79
CA VAL A 426 69.03 -29.88 -44.91
C VAL A 426 67.88 -29.92 -43.91
N ASN A 427 67.04 -30.96 -43.99
CA ASN A 427 65.85 -31.14 -43.14
C ASN A 427 64.89 -29.92 -43.15
N GLY A 428 64.73 -29.26 -44.31
CA GLY A 428 63.86 -28.09 -44.45
C GLY A 428 64.43 -26.81 -43.81
N SER A 429 65.72 -26.79 -43.47
CA SER A 429 66.43 -25.57 -43.08
C SER A 429 67.46 -25.21 -44.15
N PRO A 430 67.53 -23.93 -44.56
CA PRO A 430 68.60 -23.47 -45.42
C PRO A 430 69.91 -23.46 -44.63
N LEU A 431 70.96 -24.02 -45.24
CA LEU A 431 72.30 -24.04 -44.68
C LEU A 431 73.29 -23.74 -45.80
N ASN A 432 74.27 -22.92 -45.45
CA ASN A 432 75.33 -22.48 -46.34
C ASN A 432 76.67 -22.99 -45.78
N PRO A 433 76.90 -24.32 -45.68
CA PRO A 433 78.14 -24.84 -45.14
C PRO A 433 79.32 -24.45 -46.04
N PRO A 434 80.53 -24.31 -45.48
CA PRO A 434 81.73 -24.10 -46.29
C PRO A 434 81.88 -25.16 -47.37
N SER A 435 82.09 -24.71 -48.60
CA SER A 435 82.49 -25.57 -49.70
C SER A 435 83.87 -26.18 -49.43
N ALA A 436 84.20 -27.23 -50.16
CA ALA A 436 85.44 -27.97 -49.96
C ALA A 436 86.69 -27.08 -50.08
N LEU A 437 87.72 -27.37 -49.28
CA LEU A 437 89.04 -26.75 -49.39
C LEU A 437 89.56 -26.85 -50.84
N ASP A 438 90.16 -25.77 -51.32
CA ASP A 438 90.74 -25.64 -52.68
C ASP A 438 89.73 -25.65 -53.82
N GLN A 439 88.41 -25.61 -53.53
CA GLN A 439 87.41 -25.33 -54.54
C GLN A 439 87.66 -23.95 -55.15
N SER A 440 87.62 -23.84 -56.48
CA SER A 440 87.88 -22.56 -57.14
C SER A 440 86.76 -21.56 -56.82
N CYS A 441 87.16 -20.37 -56.42
CA CYS A 441 86.24 -19.27 -56.15
C CYS A 441 86.81 -18.03 -56.84
N MET A 442 86.05 -17.41 -57.74
CA MET A 442 86.62 -16.44 -58.68
C MET A 442 87.78 -17.06 -59.51
N ALA A 443 88.18 -16.43 -60.61
CA ALA A 443 88.99 -17.12 -61.63
C ALA A 443 90.35 -17.67 -61.14
N THR A 444 90.95 -17.08 -60.10
CA THR A 444 92.32 -17.38 -59.63
C THR A 444 92.43 -17.54 -58.11
N MET A 445 91.30 -17.68 -57.41
CA MET A 445 91.27 -17.82 -55.94
C MET A 445 90.63 -19.17 -55.56
N PHE A 446 90.77 -19.54 -54.29
CA PHE A 446 90.43 -20.85 -53.75
C PHE A 446 89.66 -20.71 -52.43
N CYS A 447 88.75 -21.63 -52.15
CA CYS A 447 88.03 -21.67 -50.89
C CYS A 447 88.93 -22.23 -49.78
N ASP A 448 88.93 -21.58 -48.61
CA ASP A 448 89.74 -21.98 -47.45
C ASP A 448 89.16 -23.14 -46.62
N GLY A 449 88.04 -23.72 -47.05
CA GLY A 449 87.29 -24.73 -46.30
C GLY A 449 86.52 -24.18 -45.08
N ASN A 450 86.60 -22.88 -44.80
CA ASN A 450 85.83 -22.17 -43.77
C ASN A 450 84.83 -21.15 -44.35
N GLY A 451 84.70 -21.10 -45.68
CA GLY A 451 83.71 -20.27 -46.38
C GLY A 451 84.29 -18.97 -46.96
N SER A 452 85.61 -18.76 -46.87
CA SER A 452 86.25 -17.58 -47.44
C SER A 452 86.91 -17.90 -48.77
N CYS A 453 86.79 -16.98 -49.72
CA CYS A 453 87.53 -17.02 -50.96
C CYS A 453 88.88 -16.32 -50.78
N VAL A 454 89.97 -17.09 -50.89
CA VAL A 454 91.33 -16.64 -50.56
C VAL A 454 92.29 -16.87 -51.72
N GLN A 455 93.45 -16.19 -51.71
CA GLN A 455 94.42 -16.31 -52.81
C GLN A 455 95.12 -17.67 -52.82
N CYS A 456 95.35 -18.25 -51.65
CA CYS A 456 96.01 -19.54 -51.48
C CYS A 456 95.61 -20.17 -50.15
N ASN A 457 95.76 -21.48 -50.06
CA ASN A 457 95.72 -22.28 -48.84
C ASN A 457 97.05 -23.02 -48.61
N ASN A 458 97.85 -23.17 -49.66
CA ASN A 458 99.21 -23.72 -49.64
C ASN A 458 100.11 -22.97 -50.63
N ASP A 459 101.42 -23.08 -50.44
CA ASP A 459 102.43 -22.36 -51.23
C ASP A 459 102.34 -22.66 -52.74
N GLY A 460 101.96 -23.89 -53.11
CA GLY A 460 101.80 -24.29 -54.52
C GLY A 460 100.64 -23.64 -55.27
N GLN A 461 99.79 -22.87 -54.58
CA GLN A 461 98.74 -22.05 -55.19
C GLN A 461 99.20 -20.62 -55.48
N CYS A 462 100.39 -20.23 -55.00
CA CYS A 462 101.05 -19.00 -55.35
C CYS A 462 101.93 -19.27 -56.56
N THR A 463 101.46 -18.81 -57.72
CA THR A 463 102.17 -18.94 -58.99
C THR A 463 102.45 -17.55 -59.51
N SER A 464 103.40 -16.85 -58.90
CA SER A 464 104.08 -15.74 -59.56
C SER A 464 105.30 -16.27 -60.32
N ASP A 465 105.84 -15.47 -61.24
CA ASP A 465 107.09 -15.84 -61.93
C ASP A 465 108.21 -15.71 -60.89
N ASP A 466 108.57 -16.81 -60.21
CA ASP A 466 109.63 -16.83 -59.21
C ASP A 466 110.93 -16.20 -59.79
N GLY A 467 111.39 -15.13 -59.16
CA GLY A 467 112.72 -14.56 -59.31
C GLY A 467 113.82 -15.50 -58.82
N VAL A 468 115.08 -15.08 -59.00
CA VAL A 468 116.25 -15.98 -58.86
C VAL A 468 116.56 -16.33 -57.40
N CYS A 469 116.21 -15.45 -56.45
CA CYS A 469 116.42 -15.60 -55.01
C CYS A 469 115.12 -15.26 -54.22
N GLU A 470 113.98 -15.75 -54.69
CA GLU A 470 112.69 -15.57 -54.03
C GLU A 470 111.84 -16.84 -54.03
N GLU A 471 111.03 -17.01 -52.98
CA GLU A 471 110.04 -18.09 -52.86
C GLU A 471 108.63 -17.50 -52.63
N ASP A 472 107.65 -18.03 -53.36
CA ASP A 472 106.24 -17.75 -53.17
C ASP A 472 105.66 -18.55 -52.01
N LEU A 473 105.27 -17.87 -50.94
CA LEU A 473 104.68 -18.50 -49.75
C LEU A 473 103.24 -18.06 -49.52
N CYS A 474 102.42 -19.00 -49.07
CA CYS A 474 101.06 -18.74 -48.64
C CYS A 474 101.03 -18.39 -47.15
N LEU A 475 101.11 -17.09 -46.83
CA LEU A 475 101.04 -16.61 -45.46
C LEU A 475 99.67 -16.02 -45.16
N SER A 476 98.95 -16.65 -44.22
CA SER A 476 97.60 -16.24 -43.79
C SER A 476 96.63 -16.08 -44.97
N ASN A 477 96.62 -17.07 -45.86
CA ASN A 477 95.73 -17.15 -47.02
C ASN A 477 95.92 -16.06 -48.08
N SER A 478 97.09 -15.40 -48.08
CA SER A 478 97.53 -14.46 -49.11
C SER A 478 98.90 -14.89 -49.64
N CYS A 479 99.07 -14.80 -50.95
CA CYS A 479 100.36 -15.05 -51.56
C CYS A 479 101.30 -13.89 -51.28
N THR A 480 102.44 -14.20 -50.70
CA THR A 480 103.52 -13.24 -50.47
C THR A 480 104.82 -13.82 -50.97
N ILE A 481 105.64 -12.93 -51.52
CA ILE A 481 107.00 -13.25 -51.91
C ILE A 481 107.89 -13.10 -50.67
N VAL A 482 108.77 -14.07 -50.45
CA VAL A 482 109.83 -13.99 -49.43
C VAL A 482 111.17 -14.06 -50.12
N PHE A 483 112.06 -13.12 -49.78
CA PHE A 483 113.40 -13.04 -50.37
C PHE A 483 114.40 -13.86 -49.56
N ASP A 484 115.26 -14.58 -50.26
CA ASP A 484 116.35 -15.34 -49.64
C ASP A 484 117.34 -14.40 -48.95
N PRO A 485 117.87 -14.80 -47.78
CA PRO A 485 118.82 -13.98 -47.04
C PRO A 485 120.14 -13.81 -47.79
N VAL A 486 120.85 -12.71 -47.52
CA VAL A 486 122.15 -12.37 -48.13
C VAL A 486 123.30 -13.37 -47.90
N THR A 487 123.04 -14.44 -47.16
CA THR A 487 124.01 -15.51 -46.87
C THR A 487 123.80 -16.74 -47.74
N ASP A 488 122.68 -16.83 -48.46
CA ASP A 488 122.40 -17.99 -49.30
C ASP A 488 123.08 -17.83 -50.66
N PRO A 489 123.79 -18.88 -51.14
CA PRO A 489 124.43 -18.86 -52.45
C PRO A 489 123.35 -18.80 -53.54
N GLY A 490 123.46 -17.83 -54.44
CA GLY A 490 122.58 -17.74 -55.60
C GLY A 490 122.80 -18.89 -56.60
N PRO A 491 121.81 -19.22 -57.45
CA PRO A 491 121.94 -20.31 -58.43
C PRO A 491 122.98 -20.08 -59.54
N SER A 492 123.48 -18.85 -59.75
CA SER A 492 124.47 -18.52 -60.80
C SER A 492 125.92 -18.79 -60.41
N ASN A 493 126.18 -19.35 -59.22
CA ASN A 493 127.52 -19.73 -58.79
C ASN A 493 128.20 -20.71 -59.76
N VAL A 494 129.43 -20.41 -60.17
CA VAL A 494 130.23 -21.27 -61.05
C VAL A 494 131.31 -21.95 -60.20
N PRO A 495 131.28 -23.28 -60.04
CA PRO A 495 132.29 -23.96 -59.23
C PRO A 495 133.72 -23.78 -59.78
N GLY A 496 134.67 -23.55 -58.89
CA GLY A 496 136.10 -23.43 -59.15
C GLY A 496 136.56 -22.09 -59.72
N ASP A 497 135.75 -21.04 -59.63
CA ASP A 497 136.09 -19.69 -60.09
C ASP A 497 136.63 -18.78 -58.96
N CYS A 498 136.80 -19.35 -57.76
CA CYS A 498 137.31 -18.71 -56.55
C CYS A 498 136.41 -17.61 -55.99
N VAL A 499 135.15 -17.57 -56.40
CA VAL A 499 134.20 -16.60 -55.89
C VAL A 499 132.83 -17.22 -55.62
N THR A 500 132.06 -16.57 -54.76
CA THR A 500 130.64 -16.91 -54.54
C THR A 500 129.77 -15.68 -54.71
N ILE A 501 128.72 -15.84 -55.50
CA ILE A 501 127.61 -14.93 -55.68
C ILE A 501 126.53 -15.31 -54.65
N TYR A 502 126.25 -14.41 -53.73
CA TYR A 502 125.17 -14.57 -52.75
C TYR A 502 123.93 -13.80 -53.21
N CYS A 503 122.75 -14.18 -52.73
CA CYS A 503 121.55 -13.37 -52.88
C CYS A 503 121.75 -11.97 -52.25
N ASP A 504 121.04 -10.95 -52.72
CA ASP A 504 121.17 -9.56 -52.27
C ASP A 504 120.16 -9.18 -51.16
N GLY A 505 119.26 -10.11 -50.81
CA GLY A 505 118.19 -9.91 -49.82
C GLY A 505 116.99 -9.11 -50.35
N MET A 506 116.94 -8.86 -51.66
CA MET A 506 115.87 -8.13 -52.37
C MET A 506 115.28 -8.92 -53.55
N GLY A 507 115.56 -10.23 -53.64
CA GLY A 507 115.03 -11.14 -54.67
C GLY A 507 115.97 -11.41 -55.84
N ASP A 508 117.13 -10.74 -55.88
CA ASP A 508 118.14 -10.89 -56.92
C ASP A 508 119.48 -11.41 -56.35
N GLU A 509 120.41 -11.74 -57.23
CA GLU A 509 121.79 -12.06 -56.88
C GLU A 509 122.65 -10.79 -56.76
N ASN A 510 123.60 -10.78 -55.81
CA ASN A 510 124.54 -9.67 -55.67
C ASN A 510 125.44 -9.58 -56.91
N PRO A 511 125.44 -8.44 -57.63
CA PRO A 511 126.18 -8.31 -58.89
C PRO A 511 127.70 -8.39 -58.73
N LEU A 512 128.21 -8.26 -57.49
CA LEU A 512 129.63 -8.38 -57.19
C LEU A 512 129.91 -9.71 -56.49
N PRO A 513 130.60 -10.66 -57.17
CA PRO A 513 131.03 -11.88 -56.53
C PRO A 513 131.96 -11.61 -55.36
N THR A 514 131.78 -12.35 -54.28
CA THR A 514 132.63 -12.28 -53.08
C THR A 514 133.79 -13.27 -53.19
N VAL A 515 134.97 -12.90 -52.69
CA VAL A 515 136.15 -13.78 -52.72
C VAL A 515 135.87 -15.04 -51.89
N ASP A 516 135.93 -16.20 -52.52
CA ASP A 516 135.89 -17.50 -51.87
C ASP A 516 137.13 -18.31 -52.27
N ASP A 517 138.20 -18.16 -51.49
CA ASP A 517 139.43 -18.93 -51.72
C ASP A 517 139.25 -20.44 -51.39
N GLY A 518 138.08 -20.85 -50.90
CA GLY A 518 137.67 -22.25 -50.74
C GLY A 518 137.07 -22.87 -52.01
N ASP A 519 136.61 -22.06 -52.96
CA ASP A 519 136.10 -22.50 -54.26
C ASP A 519 137.25 -22.76 -55.24
N LEU A 520 138.06 -23.77 -54.90
CA LEU A 520 139.30 -24.07 -55.61
C LEU A 520 139.03 -24.41 -57.08
N PRO A 521 139.80 -23.84 -58.05
CA PRO A 521 139.75 -24.31 -59.43
C PRO A 521 140.11 -25.78 -59.45
N VAL A 522 139.62 -26.52 -60.43
CA VAL A 522 140.09 -27.89 -60.63
C VAL A 522 140.50 -28.02 -62.09
N ASP A 523 141.81 -27.96 -62.35
CA ASP A 523 142.32 -28.08 -63.72
C ASP A 523 142.56 -29.52 -64.18
N GLY A 524 142.49 -30.46 -63.23
CA GLY A 524 142.61 -31.89 -63.49
C GLY A 524 144.05 -32.36 -63.80
N THR A 525 145.09 -31.58 -63.50
CA THR A 525 146.49 -31.99 -63.66
C THR A 525 147.20 -32.30 -62.33
N GLU A 526 147.74 -33.52 -62.19
CA GLU A 526 148.28 -34.06 -60.91
C GLU A 526 149.60 -33.40 -60.42
N CYS A 527 150.15 -32.43 -61.15
CA CYS A 527 151.43 -31.78 -60.84
C CYS A 527 151.29 -30.25 -60.71
N THR A 528 150.07 -29.75 -60.51
CA THR A 528 149.79 -28.37 -60.13
C THR A 528 149.02 -28.37 -58.82
N GLN A 529 149.17 -27.32 -58.01
CA GLN A 529 148.28 -27.09 -56.88
C GLN A 529 147.18 -26.16 -57.34
N ASP A 530 145.94 -26.64 -57.29
CA ASP A 530 144.74 -25.82 -57.45
C ASP A 530 144.65 -24.83 -56.28
N VAL A 531 144.91 -23.54 -56.56
CA VAL A 531 144.98 -22.49 -55.54
C VAL A 531 144.16 -21.30 -55.98
N CYS A 532 143.19 -20.94 -55.15
CA CYS A 532 142.63 -19.60 -55.14
C CYS A 532 143.52 -18.69 -54.30
N THR A 533 143.96 -17.58 -54.88
CA THR A 533 144.62 -16.51 -54.11
C THR A 533 143.86 -15.22 -54.32
N ASN A 534 143.16 -14.78 -53.27
CA ASN A 534 142.38 -13.53 -53.26
C ASN A 534 141.37 -13.46 -54.42
N GLY A 535 140.61 -14.54 -54.62
CA GLY A 535 139.56 -14.65 -55.64
C GLY A 535 140.09 -14.82 -57.07
N THR A 536 141.37 -15.13 -57.23
CA THR A 536 141.97 -15.40 -58.54
C THR A 536 142.37 -16.87 -58.62
N PRO A 537 141.83 -17.64 -59.57
CA PRO A 537 142.22 -19.02 -59.78
C PRO A 537 143.65 -19.12 -60.35
N SER A 538 144.47 -20.01 -59.79
CA SER A 538 145.80 -20.29 -60.29
C SER A 538 146.20 -21.74 -60.03
N ASN A 539 146.98 -22.32 -60.94
CA ASN A 539 147.48 -23.68 -60.80
C ASN A 539 149.00 -23.69 -60.90
N PRO A 540 149.72 -23.14 -59.91
CA PRO A 540 151.18 -23.17 -59.89
C PRO A 540 151.73 -24.62 -59.92
N PRO A 541 152.88 -24.86 -60.59
CA PRO A 541 153.54 -26.16 -60.61
C PRO A 541 154.05 -26.63 -59.25
#